data_AF-A0A7C5WKC8-F1
#
_entry.id   AF-A0A7C5WKC8-F1
#
_cell.length_a   1.000
_cell.length_b   1.000
_cell.length_c   1.000
_cell.angle_alpha   90.00
_cell.angle_beta   90.00
_cell.angle_gamma   90.00
#
_symmetry.space_group_name_H-M   'P 1'
#
loop_
_entity.id
_entity.type
_entity.pdbx_description
1 polymer ?
#
loop_
_entity_poly.entity_id
_entity_poly.type
_entity_poly.pdbx_seq_one_letter_code
_entity_poly.pdbx_strand_id
1 'polypeptide(L)'
;MATNRDRSVACLIASCALFTQSMPALAGVSGGVGGAEAAAASSVQALDTSGVIDRIGELIVADKLVRAQAMINELVSGDAALGLSDDESRRVFGLLREVNRKIRRADPLEISLQRAELALVRDDLVSSTQQAEAVRSSASADEGQRARAEMLLSMIEQKRDALRRVLESRISRAIDAFDRGDYAAAKSGLLLIDRSGLALDDAQRLAVSSRLARIRSIENERGGSYDGGVALLSMMEPGVADKTGWNDRKQPAAAEPAPATAQQHASPVPASAPSEDMIAKARRLEAQSVLAEADRAWAEAKYADAQRLYTQAVELGRGFLSDDQIALAESRLTESAVILRGNLPSGAPLEDDINVRSVARQQTEAEFANAMEQAREAMKTGDMGKARDAASTAKLTLNQGRDLFDIATYESMLSQADDLLAEINDAEERQRILRNEQIQKEAAAKAARERASKAREVDQKIAELIESVRAHQAEQNYEKALQEV
;
A
#
# COMPACT_ATOMS: atom_id res chain seq x y z
N MET A 1 37.51 9.52 37.50
CA MET A 1 36.20 9.13 36.92
C MET A 1 36.06 9.82 35.58
N ALA A 2 36.60 9.22 34.51
CA ALA A 2 36.49 9.70 33.14
C ALA A 2 35.32 8.97 32.47
N THR A 3 34.43 9.72 31.85
CA THR A 3 33.13 9.28 31.33
C THR A 3 33.27 8.39 30.10
N ASN A 4 32.62 7.23 30.14
CA ASN A 4 32.62 6.17 29.13
C ASN A 4 31.76 6.51 27.89
N ARG A 5 31.52 7.80 27.60
CA ARG A 5 30.53 8.26 26.61
C ARG A 5 31.12 8.49 25.21
N ASP A 6 32.43 8.71 25.12
CA ASP A 6 33.08 9.07 23.84
C ASP A 6 33.49 7.87 22.98
N ARG A 7 33.37 6.63 23.49
CA ARG A 7 33.75 5.41 22.73
C ARG A 7 32.63 4.86 21.83
N SER A 8 31.39 5.32 21.97
CA SER A 8 30.27 4.81 21.15
C SER A 8 30.23 5.39 19.73
N VAL A 9 30.78 6.58 19.49
CA VAL A 9 30.68 7.23 18.17
C VAL A 9 31.65 6.60 17.15
N ALA A 10 32.82 6.13 17.60
CA ALA A 10 33.82 5.52 16.72
C ALA A 10 33.44 4.11 16.21
N CYS A 11 32.57 3.38 16.92
CA CYS A 11 32.17 2.01 16.53
C CYS A 11 31.07 1.98 15.45
N LEU A 12 30.37 3.11 15.23
CA LEU A 12 29.23 3.18 14.32
C LEU A 12 29.64 3.36 12.84
N ILE A 13 30.80 3.97 12.58
CA ILE A 13 31.32 4.18 11.22
C ILE A 13 31.89 2.88 10.61
N ALA A 14 32.44 1.98 11.43
CA ALA A 14 33.01 0.71 10.95
C ALA A 14 31.95 -0.32 10.49
N SER A 15 30.71 -0.19 10.97
CA SER A 15 29.64 -1.17 10.70
C SER A 15 28.93 -0.95 9.36
N CYS A 16 29.03 0.24 8.77
CA CYS A 16 28.39 0.54 7.47
C CYS A 16 29.28 0.23 6.26
N ALA A 17 30.61 0.15 6.42
CA ALA A 17 31.54 -0.06 5.31
C ALA A 17 31.73 -1.55 4.91
N LEU A 18 31.26 -2.51 5.71
CA LEU A 18 31.50 -3.94 5.48
C LEU A 18 30.39 -4.67 4.70
N PHE A 19 29.34 -3.96 4.24
CA PHE A 19 28.17 -4.60 3.61
C PHE A 19 28.07 -4.46 2.09
N THR A 20 29.06 -3.88 1.41
CA THR A 20 29.09 -3.76 -0.07
C THR A 20 29.90 -4.84 -0.78
N GLN A 21 30.47 -5.84 -0.09
CA GLN A 21 31.34 -6.86 -0.70
C GLN A 21 30.77 -8.28 -0.56
N SER A 22 29.66 -8.59 -1.21
CA SER A 22 29.31 -9.98 -1.62
C SER A 22 28.06 -9.99 -2.50
N MET A 23 28.13 -9.31 -3.65
CA MET A 23 27.26 -9.60 -4.79
C MET A 23 28.20 -10.03 -5.91
N PRO A 24 28.17 -11.30 -6.37
CA PRO A 24 28.96 -11.70 -7.51
C PRO A 24 28.49 -10.89 -8.73
N ALA A 25 29.40 -10.10 -9.29
CA ALA A 25 29.19 -9.40 -10.54
C ALA A 25 28.96 -10.44 -11.64
N LEU A 26 27.71 -10.57 -12.09
CA LEU A 26 27.32 -11.34 -13.26
C LEU A 26 27.80 -10.56 -14.50
N ALA A 27 29.08 -10.75 -14.83
CA ALA A 27 29.68 -10.23 -16.05
C ALA A 27 29.12 -11.01 -17.24
N GLY A 28 28.38 -10.32 -18.11
CA GLY A 28 27.87 -10.87 -19.36
C GLY A 28 29.01 -11.28 -20.29
N VAL A 29 29.15 -12.58 -20.50
CA VAL A 29 29.88 -13.15 -21.64
C VAL A 29 28.90 -13.26 -22.79
N SER A 30 29.10 -12.43 -23.81
CA SER A 30 28.50 -12.59 -25.12
C SER A 30 29.38 -13.52 -25.97
N GLY A 31 28.77 -14.55 -26.56
CA GLY A 31 29.31 -15.25 -27.73
C GLY A 31 29.67 -16.72 -27.52
N GLY A 32 28.87 -17.62 -28.09
CA GLY A 32 29.23 -19.03 -28.24
C GLY A 32 28.04 -19.92 -28.58
N VAL A 33 27.90 -20.27 -29.85
CA VAL A 33 26.85 -21.13 -30.42
C VAL A 33 27.14 -22.61 -30.13
N GLY A 34 26.10 -23.37 -29.76
CA GLY A 34 26.09 -24.84 -29.64
C GLY A 34 26.20 -25.30 -28.19
N GLY A 35 25.40 -26.20 -27.63
CA GLY A 35 24.41 -27.13 -28.16
C GLY A 35 24.34 -28.27 -27.12
N ALA A 36 23.15 -28.58 -26.61
CA ALA A 36 22.85 -29.76 -25.79
C ALA A 36 23.56 -29.89 -24.41
N GLU A 37 23.25 -28.99 -23.46
CA GLU A 37 23.46 -29.24 -22.01
C GLU A 37 22.42 -28.45 -21.18
N ALA A 38 21.14 -28.73 -21.42
CA ALA A 38 20.01 -28.05 -20.77
C ALA A 38 19.18 -29.03 -19.94
N ALA A 39 19.68 -29.45 -18.78
CA ALA A 39 18.88 -30.15 -17.76
C ALA A 39 19.44 -30.09 -16.32
N ALA A 40 20.60 -29.50 -16.05
CA ALA A 40 21.28 -29.68 -14.75
C ALA A 40 21.56 -28.41 -13.91
N ALA A 41 21.07 -27.23 -14.27
CA ALA A 41 21.51 -25.99 -13.61
C ALA A 41 20.38 -24.99 -13.31
N SER A 42 19.33 -25.43 -12.59
CA SER A 42 18.42 -24.54 -11.86
C SER A 42 17.86 -25.25 -10.62
N SER A 43 18.73 -25.79 -9.75
CA SER A 43 18.31 -26.02 -8.37
C SER A 43 18.14 -24.63 -7.74
N VAL A 44 16.92 -24.09 -7.83
CA VAL A 44 16.50 -22.93 -7.03
C VAL A 44 16.86 -23.28 -5.61
N GLN A 45 17.90 -22.64 -5.06
CA GLN A 45 18.27 -22.81 -3.66
C GLN A 45 17.02 -22.44 -2.88
N ALA A 46 16.38 -23.44 -2.27
CA ALA A 46 15.30 -23.19 -1.34
C ALA A 46 15.84 -22.18 -0.32
N LEU A 47 15.25 -20.99 -0.31
CA LEU A 47 15.62 -19.95 0.65
C LEU A 47 15.56 -20.59 2.04
N ASP A 48 16.67 -20.53 2.77
CA ASP A 48 16.75 -21.01 4.14
C ASP A 48 15.88 -20.11 5.04
N THR A 49 14.60 -20.42 5.11
CA THR A 49 13.57 -19.69 5.88
C THR A 49 13.95 -19.63 7.36
N SER A 50 14.54 -20.70 7.88
CA SER A 50 15.01 -20.79 9.26
C SER A 50 16.10 -19.74 9.54
N GLY A 51 17.10 -19.66 8.67
CA GLY A 51 18.15 -18.65 8.75
C GLY A 51 17.61 -17.21 8.68
N VAL A 52 16.60 -16.95 7.86
CA VAL A 52 15.93 -15.63 7.80
C VAL A 52 15.21 -15.30 9.11
N ILE A 53 14.52 -16.27 9.72
CA ILE A 53 13.82 -16.09 11.01
C ILE A 53 14.80 -15.81 12.14
N ASP A 54 15.93 -16.53 12.18
CA ASP A 54 16.99 -16.29 13.17
C ASP A 54 17.59 -14.89 12.99
N ARG A 55 17.83 -14.46 11.74
CA ARG A 55 18.31 -13.11 11.42
C ARG A 55 17.34 -12.01 11.87
N ILE A 56 16.03 -12.24 11.75
CA ILE A 56 15.00 -11.34 12.28
C ILE A 56 15.14 -11.23 13.81
N GLY A 57 15.34 -12.36 14.49
CA GLY A 57 15.62 -12.40 15.93
C GLY A 57 16.85 -11.56 16.33
N GLU A 58 17.95 -11.69 15.58
CA GLU A 58 19.16 -10.88 15.79
C GLU A 58 18.89 -9.38 15.62
N LEU A 59 18.12 -8.98 14.61
CA LEU A 59 17.75 -7.58 14.40
C LEU A 59 16.90 -7.02 15.54
N ILE A 60 16.02 -7.84 16.12
CA ILE A 60 15.21 -7.47 17.29
C ILE A 60 16.07 -7.26 18.54
N VAL A 61 17.10 -8.09 18.73
CA VAL A 61 18.07 -7.95 19.83
C VAL A 61 18.95 -6.71 19.63
N ALA A 62 19.32 -6.40 18.38
CA ALA A 62 20.10 -5.22 18.02
C ALA A 62 19.26 -3.91 17.94
N ASP A 63 18.00 -3.95 18.38
CA ASP A 63 17.04 -2.84 18.35
C ASP A 63 16.77 -2.24 16.95
N LYS A 64 17.01 -3.02 15.88
CA LYS A 64 16.72 -2.66 14.48
C LYS A 64 15.29 -3.05 14.11
N LEU A 65 14.33 -2.53 14.86
CA LEU A 65 12.93 -2.95 14.85
C LEU A 65 12.25 -2.76 13.50
N VAL A 66 12.50 -1.62 12.83
CA VAL A 66 11.86 -1.32 11.53
C VAL A 66 12.36 -2.27 10.43
N ARG A 67 13.65 -2.61 10.46
CA ARG A 67 14.23 -3.57 9.51
C ARG A 67 13.72 -4.99 9.78
N ALA A 68 13.63 -5.39 11.06
CA ALA A 68 13.04 -6.66 11.44
C ALA A 68 11.59 -6.77 10.96
N GLN A 69 10.77 -5.73 11.17
CA GLN A 69 9.39 -5.66 10.69
C GLN A 69 9.30 -5.80 9.17
N ALA A 70 10.17 -5.09 8.44
CA ALA A 70 10.21 -5.15 6.99
C ALA A 70 10.56 -6.55 6.47
N MET A 71 11.51 -7.24 7.10
CA MET A 71 11.87 -8.62 6.74
C MET A 71 10.76 -9.61 7.07
N ILE A 72 10.05 -9.43 8.19
CA ILE A 72 8.88 -10.25 8.52
C ILE A 72 7.78 -10.06 7.48
N ASN A 73 7.47 -8.82 7.10
CA ASN A 73 6.43 -8.54 6.11
C ASN A 73 6.80 -9.12 4.74
N GLU A 74 8.08 -9.04 4.33
CA GLU A 74 8.56 -9.66 3.10
C GLU A 74 8.41 -11.19 3.13
N LEU A 75 8.72 -11.83 4.26
CA LEU A 75 8.55 -13.27 4.43
C LEU A 75 7.08 -13.70 4.41
N VAL A 76 6.18 -12.90 4.98
CA VAL A 76 4.73 -13.20 5.06
C VAL A 76 3.99 -12.87 3.77
N SER A 77 4.42 -11.86 3.01
CA SER A 77 3.75 -11.44 1.77
C SER A 77 4.34 -12.07 0.50
N GLY A 78 5.56 -12.60 0.54
CA GLY A 78 6.21 -13.26 -0.61
C GLY A 78 5.83 -14.73 -0.77
N ASP A 79 6.26 -15.34 -1.88
CA ASP A 79 6.06 -16.77 -2.17
C ASP A 79 6.64 -17.69 -1.09
N ALA A 80 7.63 -17.19 -0.33
CA ALA A 80 8.20 -17.88 0.83
C ALA A 80 7.15 -18.22 1.89
N ALA A 81 6.05 -17.45 1.99
CA ALA A 81 4.96 -17.72 2.91
C ALA A 81 4.30 -19.09 2.68
N LEU A 82 4.28 -19.57 1.43
CA LEU A 82 3.74 -20.89 1.08
C LEU A 82 4.66 -22.04 1.50
N GLY A 83 5.94 -21.76 1.74
CA GLY A 83 6.95 -22.73 2.14
C GLY A 83 7.19 -22.82 3.64
N LEU A 84 6.57 -21.96 4.46
CA LEU A 84 6.77 -21.97 5.91
C LEU A 84 6.07 -23.18 6.54
N SER A 85 6.80 -23.90 7.39
CA SER A 85 6.19 -24.89 8.28
C SER A 85 5.27 -24.23 9.32
N ASP A 86 4.39 -25.02 9.94
CA ASP A 86 3.49 -24.52 10.99
C ASP A 86 4.26 -23.90 12.17
N ASP A 87 5.40 -24.50 12.54
CA ASP A 87 6.24 -24.02 13.64
C ASP A 87 6.98 -22.73 13.27
N GLU A 88 7.49 -22.61 12.04
CA GLU A 88 8.07 -21.37 11.53
C GLU A 88 7.02 -20.26 11.46
N SER A 89 5.82 -20.56 10.94
CA SER A 89 4.71 -19.62 10.88
C SER A 89 4.36 -19.08 12.28
N ARG A 90 4.21 -19.97 13.27
CA ARG A 90 3.98 -19.57 14.68
C ARG A 90 5.10 -18.69 15.21
N ARG A 91 6.36 -19.00 14.91
CA ARG A 91 7.53 -18.22 15.32
C ARG A 91 7.53 -16.84 14.68
N VAL A 92 7.28 -16.74 13.38
CA VAL A 92 7.19 -15.46 12.64
C VAL A 92 6.09 -14.57 13.21
N PHE A 93 4.89 -15.10 13.46
CA PHE A 93 3.81 -14.32 14.08
C PHE A 93 4.13 -13.90 15.52
N GLY A 94 4.85 -14.72 16.28
CA GLY A 94 5.37 -14.35 17.60
C GLY A 94 6.34 -13.17 17.54
N LEU A 95 7.31 -13.23 16.64
CA LEU A 95 8.27 -12.15 16.40
C LEU A 95 7.58 -10.86 15.91
N LEU A 96 6.58 -10.96 15.03
CA LEU A 96 5.81 -9.81 14.56
C LEU A 96 5.11 -9.07 15.71
N ARG A 97 4.44 -9.82 16.61
CA ARG A 97 3.81 -9.23 17.81
C ARG A 97 4.83 -8.59 18.72
N GLU A 98 5.99 -9.23 18.92
CA GLU A 98 7.07 -8.68 19.73
C GLU A 98 7.62 -7.37 19.15
N VAL A 99 7.93 -7.34 17.85
CA VAL A 99 8.40 -6.15 17.12
C VAL A 99 7.39 -5.02 17.22
N ASN A 100 6.11 -5.29 16.94
CA ASN A 100 5.06 -4.27 17.02
C ASN A 100 4.93 -3.68 18.44
N ARG A 101 5.04 -4.52 19.47
CA ARG A 101 5.03 -4.07 20.87
C ARG A 101 6.26 -3.21 21.20
N LYS A 102 7.44 -3.58 20.70
CA LYS A 102 8.68 -2.81 20.88
C LYS A 102 8.63 -1.47 20.16
N ILE A 103 8.19 -1.43 18.89
CA ILE A 103 8.04 -0.19 18.11
C ILE A 103 7.11 0.81 18.82
N ARG A 104 5.99 0.35 19.39
CA ARG A 104 5.05 1.22 20.13
C ARG A 104 5.66 1.83 21.42
N ARG A 105 6.70 1.22 21.97
CA ARG A 105 7.37 1.67 23.21
C ARG A 105 8.69 2.40 22.95
N ALA A 106 9.23 2.29 21.74
CA ALA A 106 10.47 2.93 21.34
C ALA A 106 10.29 4.45 21.19
N ASP A 107 11.40 5.18 21.24
CA ASP A 107 11.41 6.61 20.93
C ASP A 107 10.92 6.84 19.48
N PRO A 108 9.88 7.65 19.26
CA PRO A 108 9.39 7.97 17.91
C PRO A 108 10.47 8.50 16.97
N LEU A 109 11.46 9.25 17.47
CA LEU A 109 12.54 9.79 16.64
C LEU A 109 13.52 8.70 16.18
N GLU A 110 13.84 7.75 17.05
CA GLU A 110 14.67 6.60 16.68
C GLU A 110 13.96 5.72 15.64
N ILE A 111 12.65 5.50 15.80
CA ILE A 111 11.85 4.78 14.78
C ILE A 111 11.86 5.54 13.44
N SER A 112 11.78 6.87 13.45
CA SER A 112 11.88 7.69 12.23
C SER A 112 13.25 7.55 11.56
N LEU A 113 14.36 7.56 12.32
CA LEU A 113 15.70 7.30 11.78
C LEU A 113 15.83 5.90 11.16
N GLN A 114 15.33 4.86 11.83
CA GLN A 114 15.35 3.51 11.28
C GLN A 114 14.50 3.38 10.01
N ARG A 115 13.38 4.12 9.92
CA ARG A 115 12.58 4.23 8.68
C ARG A 115 13.36 4.93 7.57
N ALA A 116 14.07 6.01 7.90
CA ALA A 116 14.92 6.71 6.94
C ALA A 116 16.00 5.78 6.37
N GLU A 117 16.65 4.98 7.23
CA GLU A 117 17.65 3.98 6.82
C GLU A 117 17.07 2.89 5.94
N LEU A 118 15.93 2.33 6.32
CA LEU A 118 15.26 1.31 5.51
C LEU A 118 14.87 1.86 4.13
N ALA A 119 14.33 3.09 4.08
CA ALA A 119 13.99 3.75 2.83
C ALA A 119 15.23 3.99 1.95
N LEU A 120 16.36 4.39 2.54
CA LEU A 120 17.63 4.55 1.82
C LEU A 120 18.13 3.23 1.21
N VAL A 121 17.96 2.11 1.92
CA VAL A 121 18.32 0.76 1.43
C VAL A 121 17.41 0.34 0.27
N ARG A 122 16.14 0.76 0.27
CA ARG A 122 15.16 0.47 -0.78
C ARG A 122 15.19 1.46 -1.96
N ASP A 123 16.20 2.34 -1.99
CA ASP A 123 16.33 3.44 -2.95
C ASP A 123 15.10 4.39 -3.00
N ASP A 124 14.34 4.47 -1.91
CA ASP A 124 13.30 5.48 -1.71
C ASP A 124 13.89 6.71 -1.01
N LEU A 125 14.52 7.54 -1.82
CA LEU A 125 15.27 8.71 -1.36
C LEU A 125 14.34 9.82 -0.88
N VAL A 126 13.10 9.91 -1.41
CA VAL A 126 12.10 10.89 -0.96
C VAL A 126 11.69 10.59 0.48
N SER A 127 11.21 9.37 0.74
CA SER A 127 10.79 8.97 2.09
C SER A 127 11.97 9.03 3.07
N SER A 128 13.17 8.61 2.63
CA SER A 128 14.37 8.69 3.45
C SER A 128 14.73 10.13 3.84
N THR A 129 14.65 11.06 2.88
CA THR A 129 14.90 12.50 3.14
C THR A 129 13.89 13.04 4.13
N GLN A 130 12.59 12.80 3.91
CA GLN A 130 11.53 13.33 4.76
C GLN A 130 11.68 12.88 6.21
N GLN A 131 11.97 11.59 6.44
CA GLN A 131 12.15 11.06 7.79
C GLN A 131 13.42 11.61 8.46
N ALA A 132 14.54 11.67 7.72
CA ALA A 132 15.78 12.24 8.27
C ALA A 132 15.66 13.74 8.58
N GLU A 133 14.99 14.52 7.74
CA GLU A 133 14.74 15.94 7.98
C GLU A 133 13.80 16.18 9.15
N ALA A 134 12.79 15.33 9.35
CA ALA A 134 11.91 15.39 10.52
C ALA A 134 12.71 15.21 11.82
N VAL A 135 13.68 14.30 11.85
CA VAL A 135 14.54 14.09 13.01
C VAL A 135 15.54 15.24 13.19
N ARG A 136 16.22 15.68 12.11
CA ARG A 136 17.16 16.81 12.15
C ARG A 136 16.50 18.09 12.67
N SER A 137 15.27 18.36 12.24
CA SER A 137 14.53 19.60 12.57
C SER A 137 13.83 19.54 13.93
N SER A 138 13.73 18.35 14.56
CA SER A 138 13.06 18.20 15.85
C SER A 138 13.85 18.84 16.99
N ALA A 139 13.15 19.62 17.81
CA ALA A 139 13.69 20.20 19.04
C ALA A 139 14.00 19.13 20.10
N SER A 140 13.26 18.03 20.12
CA SER A 140 13.45 16.93 21.09
C SER A 140 14.51 15.91 20.69
N ALA A 141 15.08 16.01 19.47
CA ALA A 141 16.16 15.13 19.04
C ALA A 141 17.45 15.39 19.84
N ASP A 142 18.11 14.31 20.25
CA ASP A 142 19.44 14.43 20.85
C ASP A 142 20.53 14.68 19.79
N GLU A 143 21.72 15.04 20.24
CA GLU A 143 22.85 15.35 19.35
C GLU A 143 23.28 14.16 18.48
N GLY A 144 23.21 12.94 19.01
CA GLY A 144 23.54 11.72 18.27
C GLY A 144 22.52 11.42 17.17
N GLN A 145 21.23 11.59 17.46
CA GLN A 145 20.14 11.45 16.50
C GLN A 145 20.25 12.48 15.37
N ARG A 146 20.55 13.74 15.68
CA ARG A 146 20.78 14.78 14.66
C ARG A 146 22.00 14.47 13.80
N ALA A 147 23.12 14.05 14.40
CA ALA A 147 24.32 13.66 13.66
C ALA A 147 24.05 12.47 12.72
N ARG A 148 23.29 11.46 13.17
CA ARG A 148 22.87 10.32 12.34
C ARG A 148 21.95 10.77 11.19
N ALA A 149 21.00 11.66 11.45
CA ALA A 149 20.14 12.24 10.41
C ALA A 149 20.95 13.01 9.35
N GLU A 150 21.92 13.84 9.76
CA GLU A 150 22.81 14.56 8.85
C GLU A 150 23.67 13.64 8.00
N MET A 151 24.20 12.57 8.60
CA MET A 151 24.93 11.53 7.87
C MET A 151 24.05 10.88 6.80
N LEU A 152 22.80 10.53 7.13
CA LEU A 152 21.86 9.96 6.15
C LEU A 152 21.55 10.93 5.01
N LEU A 153 21.33 12.21 5.31
CA LEU A 153 21.11 13.23 4.29
C LEU A 153 22.31 13.37 3.35
N SER A 154 23.54 13.28 3.87
CA SER A 154 24.75 13.29 3.03
C SER A 154 24.83 12.07 2.11
N MET A 155 24.48 10.87 2.59
CA MET A 155 24.42 9.65 1.78
C MET A 155 23.34 9.71 0.70
N ILE A 156 22.18 10.30 1.03
CA ILE A 156 21.08 10.50 0.08
C ILE A 156 21.53 11.40 -1.06
N GLU A 157 22.23 12.51 -0.77
CA GLU A 157 22.69 13.42 -1.81
C GLU A 157 23.75 12.78 -2.71
N GLN A 158 24.67 12.01 -2.14
CA GLN A 158 25.62 11.21 -2.93
C GLN A 158 24.92 10.21 -3.86
N LYS A 159 23.86 9.54 -3.39
CA LYS A 159 23.05 8.66 -4.23
C LYS A 159 22.30 9.43 -5.32
N ARG A 160 21.73 10.60 -5.02
CA ARG A 160 21.08 11.46 -6.02
C ARG A 160 22.05 11.89 -7.10
N ASP A 161 23.25 12.31 -6.74
CA ASP A 161 24.30 12.69 -7.68
C ASP A 161 24.69 11.53 -8.60
N ALA A 162 24.80 10.32 -8.06
CA ALA A 162 25.05 9.12 -8.86
C ALA A 162 23.90 8.81 -9.82
N LEU A 163 22.65 8.91 -9.36
CA LEU A 163 21.46 8.66 -10.18
C LEU A 163 21.27 9.73 -11.26
N ARG A 164 21.59 11.00 -10.97
CA ARG A 164 21.45 12.11 -11.94
C ARG A 164 22.26 11.87 -13.21
N ARG A 165 23.44 11.23 -13.09
CA ARG A 165 24.30 10.88 -14.24
C ARG A 165 23.71 9.82 -15.16
N VAL A 166 22.80 8.99 -14.65
CA VAL A 166 22.17 7.88 -15.40
C VAL A 166 20.67 8.09 -15.60
N LEU A 167 20.12 9.24 -15.19
CA LEU A 167 18.69 9.50 -15.17
C LEU A 167 18.08 9.44 -16.57
N GLU A 168 18.68 10.14 -17.53
CA GLU A 168 18.18 10.21 -18.90
C GLU A 168 18.12 8.83 -19.55
N SER A 169 19.19 8.03 -19.43
CA SER A 169 19.22 6.66 -19.96
C SER A 169 18.27 5.70 -19.22
N ARG A 170 17.91 5.98 -17.96
CA ARG A 170 16.90 5.21 -17.23
C ARG A 170 15.48 5.57 -17.67
N ILE A 171 15.18 6.86 -17.86
CA ILE A 171 13.89 7.32 -18.37
C ILE A 171 13.64 6.71 -19.76
N SER A 172 14.61 6.84 -20.67
CA SER A 172 14.49 6.28 -22.03
C SER A 172 14.25 4.77 -22.00
N ARG A 173 15.03 4.00 -21.22
CA ARG A 173 14.81 2.53 -21.11
C ARG A 173 13.43 2.16 -20.55
N ALA A 174 12.93 2.90 -19.57
CA ALA A 174 11.61 2.64 -18.98
C ALA A 174 10.48 2.97 -19.96
N ILE A 175 10.64 4.03 -20.76
CA ILE A 175 9.73 4.38 -21.86
C ILE A 175 9.76 3.29 -22.94
N ASP A 176 10.93 2.88 -23.39
CA ASP A 176 11.06 1.82 -24.40
C ASP A 176 10.45 0.48 -23.92
N ALA A 177 10.58 0.17 -22.62
CA ALA A 177 9.94 -1.00 -22.02
C ALA A 177 8.41 -0.89 -22.08
N PHE A 178 7.87 0.29 -21.78
CA PHE A 178 6.44 0.56 -21.87
C PHE A 178 5.93 0.39 -23.31
N ASP A 179 6.65 0.95 -24.28
CA ASP A 179 6.26 0.91 -25.70
C ASP A 179 6.33 -0.52 -26.28
N ARG A 180 7.20 -1.37 -25.74
CA ARG A 180 7.26 -2.82 -26.06
C ARG A 180 6.20 -3.66 -25.34
N GLY A 181 5.40 -3.07 -24.45
CA GLY A 181 4.40 -3.78 -23.64
C GLY A 181 4.96 -4.54 -22.44
N ASP A 182 6.23 -4.32 -22.08
CA ASP A 182 6.84 -4.85 -20.86
C ASP A 182 6.52 -3.93 -19.67
N TYR A 183 5.26 -3.99 -19.23
CA TYR A 183 4.73 -3.09 -18.20
C TYR A 183 5.38 -3.28 -16.82
N ALA A 184 5.89 -4.48 -16.50
CA ALA A 184 6.58 -4.74 -15.23
C ALA A 184 7.94 -4.04 -15.18
N ALA A 185 8.75 -4.16 -16.24
CA ALA A 185 10.02 -3.44 -16.35
C ALA A 185 9.81 -1.92 -16.43
N ALA A 186 8.80 -1.47 -17.17
CA ALA A 186 8.44 -0.06 -17.24
C ALA A 186 8.04 0.50 -15.86
N LYS A 187 7.12 -0.16 -15.16
CA LYS A 187 6.61 0.28 -13.85
C LYS A 187 7.74 0.37 -12.82
N SER A 188 8.56 -0.68 -12.71
CA SER A 188 9.69 -0.69 -11.77
C SER A 188 10.70 0.41 -12.05
N GLY A 189 11.05 0.65 -13.33
CA GLY A 189 11.93 1.73 -13.73
C GLY A 189 11.37 3.12 -13.43
N LEU A 190 10.09 3.36 -13.76
CA LEU A 190 9.42 4.64 -13.52
C LEU A 190 9.21 4.93 -12.03
N LEU A 191 8.85 3.93 -11.21
CA LEU A 191 8.71 4.08 -9.77
C LEU A 191 10.06 4.37 -9.09
N LEU A 192 11.15 3.77 -9.56
CA LEU A 192 12.49 4.11 -9.06
C LEU A 192 12.84 5.58 -9.33
N ILE A 193 12.50 6.10 -10.51
CA ILE A 193 12.71 7.51 -10.87
C ILE A 193 11.87 8.41 -9.96
N ASP A 194 10.59 8.09 -9.77
CA ASP A 194 9.68 8.84 -8.89
C ASP A 194 10.18 8.87 -7.43
N ARG A 195 10.53 7.70 -6.87
CA ARG A 195 11.05 7.54 -5.51
C ARG A 195 12.44 8.15 -5.27
N SER A 196 13.21 8.40 -6.33
CA SER A 196 14.53 9.04 -6.22
C SER A 196 14.45 10.51 -5.78
N GLY A 197 13.30 11.17 -5.99
CA GLY A 197 13.13 12.58 -5.67
C GLY A 197 14.06 13.51 -6.45
N LEU A 198 14.57 13.06 -7.59
CA LEU A 198 15.36 13.90 -8.49
C LEU A 198 14.45 14.97 -9.11
N ALA A 199 14.99 16.18 -9.26
CA ALA A 199 14.32 17.23 -10.00
C ALA A 199 14.23 16.83 -11.48
N LEU A 200 13.03 16.44 -11.91
CA LEU A 200 12.69 16.22 -13.31
C LEU A 200 12.21 17.53 -13.92
N ASP A 201 12.58 17.77 -15.17
CA ASP A 201 11.95 18.81 -15.97
C ASP A 201 10.46 18.50 -16.20
N ASP A 202 9.69 19.50 -16.64
CA ASP A 202 8.24 19.37 -16.76
C ASP A 202 7.84 18.31 -17.80
N ALA A 203 8.62 18.16 -18.87
CA ALA A 203 8.36 17.16 -19.91
C ALA A 203 8.62 15.73 -19.40
N GLN A 204 9.73 15.51 -18.69
CA GLN A 204 10.08 14.25 -18.04
C GLN A 204 9.05 13.87 -16.98
N ARG A 205 8.65 14.83 -16.13
CA ARG A 205 7.64 14.60 -15.09
C ARG A 205 6.28 14.21 -15.68
N LEU A 206 5.86 14.90 -16.73
CA LEU A 206 4.62 14.56 -17.44
C LEU A 206 4.74 13.18 -18.12
N ALA A 207 5.87 12.88 -18.73
CA ALA A 207 6.14 11.59 -19.38
C ALA A 207 6.12 10.41 -18.40
N VAL A 208 6.69 10.56 -17.21
CA VAL A 208 6.71 9.54 -16.15
C VAL A 208 5.31 9.37 -15.55
N SER A 209 4.65 10.47 -15.15
CA SER A 209 3.35 10.42 -14.47
C SER A 209 2.22 9.89 -15.37
N SER A 210 2.17 10.31 -16.65
CA SER A 210 1.20 9.80 -17.62
C SER A 210 1.34 8.30 -17.89
N ARG A 211 2.57 7.79 -18.00
CA ARG A 211 2.83 6.35 -18.18
C ARG A 211 2.49 5.55 -16.94
N LEU A 212 2.83 6.02 -15.74
CA LEU A 212 2.43 5.37 -14.49
C LEU A 212 0.90 5.31 -14.34
N ALA A 213 0.19 6.36 -14.72
CA ALA A 213 -1.27 6.37 -14.74
C ALA A 213 -1.82 5.36 -15.77
N ARG A 214 -1.22 5.29 -16.96
CA ARG A 214 -1.62 4.33 -17.99
C ARG A 214 -1.36 2.88 -17.58
N ILE A 215 -0.21 2.59 -16.96
CA ILE A 215 0.08 1.24 -16.41
C ILE A 215 -0.98 0.86 -15.38
N ARG A 216 -1.33 1.76 -14.44
CA ARG A 216 -2.40 1.51 -13.46
C ARG A 216 -3.76 1.23 -14.10
N SER A 217 -4.13 1.95 -15.17
CA SER A 217 -5.34 1.64 -15.96
C SER A 217 -5.31 0.21 -16.50
N ILE A 218 -4.18 -0.21 -17.07
CA ILE A 218 -4.01 -1.56 -17.64
C ILE A 218 -4.05 -2.64 -16.55
N GLU A 219 -3.47 -2.38 -15.37
CA GLU A 219 -3.55 -3.27 -14.21
C GLU A 219 -5.01 -3.47 -13.77
N ASN A 220 -5.76 -2.38 -13.66
CA ASN A 220 -7.19 -2.42 -13.30
C ASN A 220 -8.02 -3.17 -14.34
N GLU A 221 -7.76 -2.95 -15.64
CA GLU A 221 -8.45 -3.64 -16.74
C GLU A 221 -8.16 -5.15 -16.77
N ARG A 222 -6.95 -5.57 -16.38
CA ARG A 222 -6.54 -6.98 -16.38
C ARG A 222 -6.76 -7.71 -15.06
N GLY A 223 -7.08 -6.98 -13.98
CA GLY A 223 -7.29 -7.55 -12.66
C GLY A 223 -6.02 -8.10 -11.99
N GLY A 224 -4.84 -7.59 -12.36
CA GLY A 224 -3.56 -8.03 -11.79
C GLY A 224 -2.55 -6.87 -11.71
N SER A 225 -1.66 -6.90 -10.71
CA SER A 225 -0.58 -5.92 -10.60
C SER A 225 0.68 -6.43 -11.32
N TYR A 226 1.41 -5.52 -11.95
CA TYR A 226 2.73 -5.77 -12.53
C TYR A 226 3.86 -5.58 -11.54
N ASP A 227 3.57 -5.61 -10.23
CA ASP A 227 4.63 -5.53 -9.22
C ASP A 227 5.40 -6.85 -9.23
N GLY A 228 6.60 -6.83 -9.82
CA GLY A 228 7.55 -7.95 -9.81
C GLY A 228 8.11 -8.24 -8.42
N GLY A 229 7.25 -8.51 -7.44
CA GLY A 229 7.63 -8.86 -6.06
C GLY A 229 7.96 -7.68 -5.14
N VAL A 230 7.76 -6.42 -5.57
CA VAL A 230 7.99 -5.22 -4.73
C VAL A 230 6.68 -4.61 -4.20
N ALA A 231 5.62 -5.41 -4.10
CA ALA A 231 4.44 -5.08 -3.32
C ALA A 231 4.80 -5.23 -1.81
N LEU A 232 4.38 -4.45 -0.82
CA LEU A 232 3.15 -3.69 -0.67
C LEU A 232 3.25 -2.75 0.57
N LEU A 233 4.41 -2.11 0.86
CA LEU A 233 4.54 -1.29 2.08
C LEU A 233 4.08 0.18 1.92
N SER A 234 3.92 0.67 0.68
CA SER A 234 3.46 2.05 0.43
C SER A 234 1.94 2.21 0.34
N MET A 235 1.16 1.12 0.41
CA MET A 235 -0.32 1.19 0.45
C MET A 235 -0.89 1.27 1.88
N MET A 236 -0.05 1.30 2.92
CA MET A 236 -0.42 1.65 4.29
C MET A 236 0.05 3.07 4.64
N GLU A 237 -0.07 4.03 3.71
CA GLU A 237 -0.03 5.43 4.13
C GLU A 237 -1.24 5.68 5.06
N PRO A 238 -1.02 6.06 6.33
CA PRO A 238 -2.11 6.57 7.16
C PRO A 238 -2.68 7.78 6.44
N GLY A 239 -4.01 7.84 6.37
CA GLY A 239 -4.77 8.85 5.64
C GLY A 239 -4.11 10.22 5.69
N VAL A 240 -3.94 10.81 4.52
CA VAL A 240 -3.47 12.18 4.33
C VAL A 240 -4.28 13.09 5.25
N ALA A 241 -3.69 13.46 6.38
CA ALA A 241 -4.04 14.69 7.05
C ALA A 241 -3.74 15.81 6.04
N ASP A 242 -4.75 16.63 5.80
CA ASP A 242 -4.70 17.85 5.01
C ASP A 242 -3.33 18.52 5.04
N LYS A 243 -2.61 18.44 3.91
CA LYS A 243 -1.46 19.32 3.62
C LYS A 243 -2.00 20.67 3.15
N THR A 244 -2.75 21.35 4.00
CA THR A 244 -3.14 22.76 3.85
C THR A 244 -2.25 23.58 4.77
N GLY A 245 -1.02 23.87 4.34
CA GLY A 245 -0.16 24.71 5.18
C GLY A 245 1.26 25.03 4.70
N TRP A 246 1.70 24.62 3.51
CA TRP A 246 3.11 24.79 3.10
C TRP A 246 3.36 25.39 1.71
N ASN A 247 2.38 26.11 1.16
CA ASN A 247 2.54 26.91 -0.08
C ASN A 247 2.35 28.42 0.13
N ASP A 248 2.74 28.95 1.30
CA ASP A 248 2.75 30.39 1.57
C ASP A 248 4.14 31.00 1.31
N ARG A 249 4.76 30.66 0.17
CA ARG A 249 5.88 31.45 -0.38
C ARG A 249 5.29 32.57 -1.23
N LYS A 250 5.24 33.77 -0.63
CA LYS A 250 5.09 35.06 -1.32
C LYS A 250 5.90 35.09 -2.62
N GLN A 251 5.20 35.00 -3.73
CA GLN A 251 5.73 35.31 -5.05
C GLN A 251 5.81 36.85 -5.16
N PRO A 252 6.99 37.45 -5.41
CA PRO A 252 7.10 38.89 -5.57
C PRO A 252 6.36 39.34 -6.83
N ALA A 253 5.61 40.43 -6.70
CA ALA A 253 4.78 41.04 -7.73
C ALA A 253 5.60 41.36 -8.99
N ALA A 254 5.23 40.75 -10.12
CA ALA A 254 5.73 41.12 -11.44
C ALA A 254 4.97 42.35 -11.94
N ALA A 255 5.73 43.32 -12.46
CA ALA A 255 5.27 44.60 -12.95
C ALA A 255 4.44 44.49 -14.26
N GLU A 256 3.42 45.33 -14.35
CA GLU A 256 2.67 45.67 -15.57
C GLU A 256 3.58 46.09 -16.73
N PRO A 257 3.37 45.56 -17.95
CA PRO A 257 3.82 46.20 -19.17
C PRO A 257 2.68 46.96 -19.88
N ALA A 258 3.00 48.19 -20.29
CA ALA A 258 2.16 49.08 -21.09
C ALA A 258 1.92 48.55 -22.53
N PRO A 259 0.83 48.98 -23.20
CA PRO A 259 0.48 48.51 -24.55
C PRO A 259 1.28 49.22 -25.64
N ALA A 260 1.82 48.44 -26.59
CA ALA A 260 2.40 48.95 -27.83
C ALA A 260 1.55 48.52 -29.04
N THR A 261 1.42 49.49 -29.94
CA THR A 261 0.64 49.58 -31.18
C THR A 261 0.94 48.54 -32.27
N ALA A 262 -0.06 48.40 -33.14
CA ALA A 262 -0.20 47.51 -34.30
C ALA A 262 0.91 47.58 -35.35
N GLN A 263 1.11 46.45 -36.06
CA GLN A 263 1.41 46.45 -37.50
C GLN A 263 1.11 45.09 -38.16
N GLN A 264 0.22 45.14 -39.16
CA GLN A 264 -0.05 44.09 -40.14
C GLN A 264 1.08 44.02 -41.17
N HIS A 265 1.56 42.83 -41.54
CA HIS A 265 2.08 42.54 -42.88
C HIS A 265 1.93 41.04 -43.23
N ALA A 266 1.84 40.79 -44.53
CA ALA A 266 1.25 39.62 -45.20
C ALA A 266 2.15 38.37 -45.34
N SER A 267 1.47 37.25 -45.62
CA SER A 267 1.95 35.86 -45.88
C SER A 267 2.90 35.72 -47.09
N PRO A 268 3.67 34.60 -47.25
CA PRO A 268 3.12 33.27 -47.66
C PRO A 268 3.85 31.96 -47.20
N VAL A 269 3.07 30.87 -47.05
CA VAL A 269 3.28 29.40 -47.36
C VAL A 269 4.56 28.69 -46.81
N PRO A 270 4.54 27.54 -46.08
CA PRO A 270 4.10 26.22 -46.60
C PRO A 270 3.66 25.12 -45.60
N ALA A 271 3.32 23.95 -46.16
CA ALA A 271 3.45 22.60 -45.61
C ALA A 271 2.32 22.02 -44.72
N SER A 272 1.98 20.78 -45.07
CA SER A 272 0.97 19.89 -44.52
C SER A 272 1.11 19.70 -43.00
N ALA A 273 0.10 20.13 -42.24
CA ALA A 273 0.02 19.98 -40.79
C ALA A 273 -0.64 18.65 -40.36
N PRO A 274 -0.29 18.13 -39.17
CA PRO A 274 -0.67 16.81 -38.66
C PRO A 274 -2.13 16.78 -38.19
N SER A 275 -2.70 15.57 -38.11
CA SER A 275 -4.05 15.25 -37.60
C SER A 275 -4.31 15.62 -36.12
N GLU A 276 -3.43 16.40 -35.50
CA GLU A 276 -3.43 16.77 -34.08
C GLU A 276 -4.46 17.88 -33.76
N ASP A 277 -4.93 18.61 -34.76
CA ASP A 277 -5.91 19.71 -34.59
C ASP A 277 -7.36 19.25 -34.39
N MET A 278 -7.69 17.99 -34.70
CA MET A 278 -9.08 17.52 -34.57
C MET A 278 -9.50 17.33 -33.11
N ILE A 279 -8.56 16.93 -32.24
CA ILE A 279 -8.82 16.76 -30.80
C ILE A 279 -8.92 18.13 -30.11
N ALA A 280 -8.04 19.07 -30.46
CA ALA A 280 -8.11 20.44 -29.95
C ALA A 280 -9.41 21.13 -30.38
N LYS A 281 -9.84 20.91 -31.63
CA LYS A 281 -11.13 21.40 -32.13
C LYS A 281 -12.32 20.77 -31.42
N ALA A 282 -12.28 19.46 -31.14
CA ALA A 282 -13.33 18.78 -30.39
C ALA A 282 -13.46 19.31 -28.95
N ARG A 283 -12.33 19.48 -28.24
CA ARG A 283 -12.31 20.04 -26.87
C ARG A 283 -12.80 21.49 -26.83
N ARG A 284 -12.46 22.29 -27.84
CA ARG A 284 -12.98 23.66 -27.96
C ARG A 284 -14.50 23.67 -28.14
N LEU A 285 -15.05 22.79 -28.97
CA LEU A 285 -16.50 22.67 -29.16
C LEU A 285 -17.21 22.20 -27.88
N GLU A 286 -16.61 21.27 -27.14
CA GLU A 286 -17.14 20.79 -25.86
C GLU A 286 -17.14 21.90 -24.80
N ALA A 287 -16.04 22.64 -24.64
CA ALA A 287 -15.98 23.77 -23.72
C ALA A 287 -17.01 24.86 -24.08
N GLN A 288 -17.21 25.11 -25.37
CA GLN A 288 -18.22 26.06 -25.86
C GLN A 288 -19.66 25.55 -25.63
N SER A 289 -19.93 24.25 -25.77
CA SER A 289 -21.26 23.70 -25.51
C SER A 289 -21.62 23.75 -24.03
N VAL A 290 -20.68 23.41 -23.14
CA VAL A 290 -20.90 23.49 -21.68
C VAL A 290 -21.13 24.94 -21.24
N LEU A 291 -20.39 25.89 -21.81
CA LEU A 291 -20.61 27.32 -21.53
C LEU A 291 -22.01 27.78 -21.99
N ALA A 292 -22.46 27.38 -23.17
CA ALA A 292 -23.79 27.72 -23.68
C ALA A 292 -24.93 27.09 -22.86
N GLU A 293 -24.72 25.88 -22.34
CA GLU A 293 -25.64 25.24 -21.39
C GLU A 293 -25.67 25.98 -20.04
N ALA A 294 -24.52 26.44 -19.55
CA ALA A 294 -24.42 27.25 -18.34
C ALA A 294 -25.18 28.59 -18.51
N ASP A 295 -25.01 29.26 -19.64
CA ASP A 295 -25.73 30.51 -19.98
C ASP A 295 -27.25 30.28 -20.04
N ARG A 296 -27.71 29.14 -20.59
CA ARG A 296 -29.12 28.77 -20.62
C ARG A 296 -29.66 28.51 -19.21
N ALA A 297 -28.95 27.73 -18.40
CA ALA A 297 -29.34 27.44 -17.01
C ALA A 297 -29.41 28.73 -16.19
N TRP A 298 -28.47 29.66 -16.42
CA TRP A 298 -28.47 30.99 -15.83
C TRP A 298 -29.71 31.80 -16.24
N ALA A 299 -30.03 31.85 -17.54
CA ALA A 299 -31.19 32.57 -18.06
C ALA A 299 -32.53 32.00 -17.54
N GLU A 300 -32.57 30.70 -17.27
CA GLU A 300 -33.71 29.99 -16.66
C GLU A 300 -33.80 30.15 -15.13
N ALA A 301 -32.92 30.96 -14.51
CA ALA A 301 -32.79 31.14 -13.07
C ALA A 301 -32.49 29.85 -12.27
N LYS A 302 -31.90 28.84 -12.93
CA LYS A 302 -31.41 27.61 -12.29
C LYS A 302 -29.97 27.80 -11.82
N TYR A 303 -29.77 28.68 -10.83
CA TYR A 303 -28.44 29.15 -10.43
C TYR A 303 -27.52 28.04 -9.90
N ALA A 304 -28.05 26.98 -9.29
CA ALA A 304 -27.25 25.84 -8.83
C ALA A 304 -26.68 25.03 -10.01
N ASP A 305 -27.51 24.77 -11.02
CA ASP A 305 -27.08 24.09 -12.25
C ASP A 305 -26.11 24.97 -13.05
N ALA A 306 -26.39 26.27 -13.14
CA ALA A 306 -25.52 27.24 -13.77
C ALA A 306 -24.14 27.27 -13.08
N GLN A 307 -24.08 27.30 -11.75
CA GLN A 307 -22.82 27.28 -10.99
C GLN A 307 -21.99 26.02 -11.29
N ARG A 308 -22.63 24.85 -11.33
CA ARG A 308 -21.95 23.59 -11.68
C ARG A 308 -21.39 23.63 -13.11
N LEU A 309 -22.21 24.07 -14.07
CA LEU A 309 -21.82 24.11 -15.49
C LEU A 309 -20.75 25.16 -15.79
N TYR A 310 -20.78 26.34 -15.17
CA TYR A 310 -19.70 27.33 -15.32
C TYR A 310 -18.38 26.85 -14.70
N THR A 311 -18.42 26.13 -13.57
CA THR A 311 -17.21 25.54 -12.96
C THR A 311 -16.57 24.55 -13.93
N GLN A 312 -17.39 23.65 -14.49
CA GLN A 312 -16.96 22.68 -15.50
C GLN A 312 -16.43 23.35 -16.78
N ALA A 313 -17.08 24.43 -17.26
CA ALA A 313 -16.64 25.18 -18.43
C ALA A 313 -15.27 25.85 -18.22
N VAL A 314 -15.01 26.42 -17.04
CA VAL A 314 -13.71 27.03 -16.71
C VAL A 314 -12.62 25.97 -16.59
N GLU A 315 -12.89 24.83 -15.93
CA GLU A 315 -11.92 23.73 -15.78
C GLU A 315 -11.51 23.11 -17.12
N LEU A 316 -12.49 22.80 -17.99
CA LEU A 316 -12.25 22.23 -19.31
C LEU A 316 -11.69 23.26 -20.30
N GLY A 317 -12.09 24.53 -20.14
CA GLY A 317 -11.95 25.58 -21.15
C GLY A 317 -10.76 26.51 -20.99
N ARG A 318 -9.97 26.46 -19.91
CA ARG A 318 -8.84 27.40 -19.67
C ARG A 318 -7.86 27.56 -20.84
N GLY A 319 -7.65 26.51 -21.64
CA GLY A 319 -6.76 26.55 -22.82
C GLY A 319 -7.48 26.76 -24.17
N PHE A 320 -8.82 26.79 -24.18
CA PHE A 320 -9.61 26.75 -25.42
C PHE A 320 -10.66 27.86 -25.55
N LEU A 321 -11.08 28.46 -24.43
CA LEU A 321 -11.97 29.63 -24.37
C LEU A 321 -11.15 30.92 -24.47
N SER A 322 -11.79 32.01 -24.90
CA SER A 322 -11.15 33.33 -24.84
C SER A 322 -11.11 33.84 -23.40
N ASP A 323 -10.17 34.73 -23.11
CA ASP A 323 -10.04 35.36 -21.78
C ASP A 323 -11.34 36.06 -21.36
N ASP A 324 -12.06 36.68 -22.31
CA ASP A 324 -13.36 37.30 -22.06
C ASP A 324 -14.44 36.30 -21.64
N GLN A 325 -14.43 35.09 -22.22
CA GLN A 325 -15.38 34.03 -21.86
C GLN A 325 -15.10 33.47 -20.47
N ILE A 326 -13.82 33.33 -20.11
CA ILE A 326 -13.40 32.90 -18.79
C ILE A 326 -13.80 33.96 -17.74
N ALA A 327 -13.51 35.23 -18.01
CA ALA A 327 -13.87 36.33 -17.12
C ALA A 327 -15.40 36.42 -16.91
N LEU A 328 -16.19 36.23 -17.97
CA LEU A 328 -17.65 36.19 -17.86
C LEU A 328 -18.13 34.99 -17.03
N ALA A 329 -17.59 33.79 -17.27
CA ALA A 329 -17.95 32.59 -16.51
C ALA A 329 -17.61 32.73 -15.02
N GLU A 330 -16.43 33.26 -14.69
CA GLU A 330 -16.02 33.53 -13.30
C GLU A 330 -16.90 34.60 -12.64
N SER A 331 -17.27 35.66 -13.37
CA SER A 331 -18.24 36.65 -12.89
C SER A 331 -19.59 35.99 -12.59
N ARG A 332 -20.11 35.15 -13.48
CA ARG A 332 -21.37 34.43 -13.28
C ARG A 332 -21.31 33.37 -12.19
N LEU A 333 -20.14 32.79 -11.92
CA LEU A 333 -19.92 31.92 -10.75
C LEU A 333 -20.06 32.70 -9.45
N THR A 334 -19.39 33.86 -9.35
CA THR A 334 -19.50 34.71 -8.16
C THR A 334 -20.92 35.23 -7.96
N GLU A 335 -21.59 35.65 -9.03
CA GLU A 335 -22.97 36.12 -8.99
C GLU A 335 -23.95 34.98 -8.65
N SER A 336 -23.77 33.77 -9.21
CA SER A 336 -24.54 32.57 -8.83
C SER A 336 -24.40 32.31 -7.34
N ALA A 337 -23.17 32.36 -6.82
CA ALA A 337 -22.89 32.13 -5.41
C ALA A 337 -23.50 33.22 -4.51
N VAL A 338 -23.52 34.48 -4.96
CA VAL A 338 -24.17 35.58 -4.24
C VAL A 338 -25.69 35.46 -4.28
N ILE A 339 -26.29 35.07 -5.41
CA ILE A 339 -27.74 34.87 -5.53
C ILE A 339 -28.18 33.65 -4.72
N LEU A 340 -27.43 32.54 -4.78
CA LEU A 340 -27.70 31.37 -3.94
C LEU A 340 -27.51 31.68 -2.45
N ARG A 341 -26.62 32.62 -2.11
CA ARG A 341 -26.44 33.14 -0.74
C ARG A 341 -27.49 34.21 -0.35
N GLY A 342 -28.02 34.96 -1.32
CA GLY A 342 -28.82 36.18 -1.10
C GLY A 342 -30.32 36.02 -1.35
N ASN A 343 -30.74 35.01 -2.12
CA ASN A 343 -32.15 34.63 -2.32
C ASN A 343 -32.66 33.69 -1.21
N LEU A 344 -31.92 33.63 -0.11
CA LEU A 344 -32.35 33.06 1.15
C LEU A 344 -33.15 34.15 1.88
N PRO A 345 -34.50 34.01 2.01
CA PRO A 345 -35.27 34.96 2.81
C PRO A 345 -34.67 34.97 4.22
N SER A 346 -34.37 36.15 4.75
CA SER A 346 -33.58 36.36 5.99
C SER A 346 -34.20 35.82 7.30
N GLY A 347 -34.93 34.71 7.27
CA GLY A 347 -35.49 34.05 8.44
C GLY A 347 -36.00 32.62 8.27
N ALA A 348 -35.88 31.97 7.10
CA ALA A 348 -36.44 30.62 6.85
C ALA A 348 -35.47 29.45 6.54
N PRO A 349 -34.21 29.63 6.09
CA PRO A 349 -33.40 28.48 5.63
C PRO A 349 -32.56 27.79 6.69
N LEU A 350 -32.42 28.38 7.88
CA LEU A 350 -31.76 27.70 8.99
C LEU A 350 -32.63 26.52 9.46
N GLU A 351 -33.95 26.68 9.46
CA GLU A 351 -34.87 25.66 9.94
C GLU A 351 -34.94 24.47 8.96
N ASP A 352 -34.94 24.73 7.65
CA ASP A 352 -34.88 23.66 6.64
C ASP A 352 -33.53 22.93 6.63
N ASP A 353 -32.38 23.61 6.75
CA ASP A 353 -31.07 22.94 6.83
C ASP A 353 -30.91 22.15 8.14
N ILE A 354 -31.43 22.69 9.26
CA ILE A 354 -31.51 21.96 10.54
C ILE A 354 -32.38 20.71 10.37
N ASN A 355 -33.53 20.82 9.71
CA ASN A 355 -34.43 19.69 9.48
C ASN A 355 -33.76 18.63 8.58
N VAL A 356 -33.16 19.02 7.46
CA VAL A 356 -32.46 18.09 6.54
C VAL A 356 -31.28 17.40 7.23
N ARG A 357 -30.44 18.15 7.95
CA ARG A 357 -29.34 17.56 8.73
C ARG A 357 -29.83 16.65 9.85
N SER A 358 -30.93 17.01 10.51
CA SER A 358 -31.51 16.18 11.57
C SER A 358 -32.04 14.85 11.03
N VAL A 359 -32.70 14.86 9.85
CA VAL A 359 -33.19 13.65 9.18
C VAL A 359 -32.01 12.79 8.71
N ALA A 360 -30.99 13.39 8.10
CA ALA A 360 -29.78 12.68 7.69
C ALA A 360 -29.05 12.03 8.88
N ARG A 361 -28.96 12.74 10.00
CA ARG A 361 -28.38 12.22 11.25
C ARG A 361 -29.21 11.04 11.77
N GLN A 362 -30.52 11.18 11.88
CA GLN A 362 -31.42 10.10 12.31
C GLN A 362 -31.33 8.87 11.42
N GLN A 363 -31.25 9.06 10.10
CA GLN A 363 -31.07 7.97 9.15
C GLN A 363 -29.73 7.25 9.37
N THR A 364 -28.65 8.00 9.51
CA THR A 364 -27.31 7.44 9.75
C THR A 364 -27.25 6.67 11.09
N GLU A 365 -27.89 7.20 12.14
CA GLU A 365 -28.03 6.50 13.43
C GLU A 365 -28.80 5.19 13.31
N ALA A 366 -29.91 5.18 12.56
CA ALA A 366 -30.72 3.99 12.35
C ALA A 366 -29.98 2.92 11.54
N GLU A 367 -29.27 3.31 10.48
CA GLU A 367 -28.45 2.41 9.66
C GLU A 367 -27.28 1.83 10.48
N PHE A 368 -26.59 2.66 11.26
CA PHE A 368 -25.55 2.22 12.18
C PHE A 368 -26.09 1.21 13.20
N ALA A 369 -27.21 1.52 13.86
CA ALA A 369 -27.81 0.65 14.86
C ALA A 369 -28.21 -0.70 14.27
N ASN A 370 -28.80 -0.71 13.07
CA ASN A 370 -29.16 -1.94 12.35
C ASN A 370 -27.93 -2.78 12.02
N ALA A 371 -26.86 -2.15 11.49
CA ALA A 371 -25.60 -2.85 11.19
C ALA A 371 -24.95 -3.44 12.45
N MET A 372 -24.98 -2.72 13.58
CA MET A 372 -24.49 -3.21 14.87
C MET A 372 -25.32 -4.38 15.42
N GLU A 373 -26.64 -4.36 15.22
CA GLU A 373 -27.53 -5.47 15.59
C GLU A 373 -27.27 -6.72 14.74
N GLN A 374 -27.17 -6.55 13.42
CA GLN A 374 -26.83 -7.63 12.48
C GLN A 374 -25.48 -8.27 12.82
N ALA A 375 -24.47 -7.46 13.15
CA ALA A 375 -23.16 -7.95 13.56
C ALA A 375 -23.26 -8.84 14.82
N ARG A 376 -24.01 -8.39 15.84
CA ARG A 376 -24.22 -9.16 17.08
C ARG A 376 -25.04 -10.44 16.85
N GLU A 377 -26.03 -10.42 15.96
CA GLU A 377 -26.81 -11.61 15.61
C GLU A 377 -25.96 -12.64 14.85
N ALA A 378 -25.14 -12.18 13.91
CA ALA A 378 -24.18 -13.02 13.21
C ALA A 378 -23.15 -13.67 14.17
N MET A 379 -22.68 -12.94 15.18
CA MET A 379 -21.85 -13.53 16.25
C MET A 379 -22.57 -14.64 17.02
N LYS A 380 -23.85 -14.43 17.39
CA LYS A 380 -24.65 -15.43 18.12
C LYS A 380 -24.87 -16.71 17.31
N THR A 381 -25.02 -16.58 15.99
CA THR A 381 -25.19 -17.72 15.08
C THR A 381 -23.86 -18.41 14.72
N GLY A 382 -22.73 -17.82 15.10
CA GLY A 382 -21.39 -18.36 14.83
C GLY A 382 -20.85 -18.04 13.44
N ASP A 383 -21.51 -17.15 12.69
CA ASP A 383 -21.09 -16.66 11.37
C ASP A 383 -20.20 -15.42 11.53
N MET A 384 -18.94 -15.65 11.90
CA MET A 384 -17.98 -14.57 12.19
C MET A 384 -17.65 -13.71 10.95
N GLY A 385 -17.81 -14.27 9.74
CA GLY A 385 -17.63 -13.53 8.49
C GLY A 385 -18.69 -12.45 8.35
N LYS A 386 -19.97 -12.82 8.41
CA LYS A 386 -21.08 -11.85 8.37
C LYS A 386 -21.01 -10.83 9.51
N ALA A 387 -20.58 -11.25 10.70
CA ALA A 387 -20.42 -10.34 11.83
C ALA A 387 -19.41 -9.23 11.52
N ARG A 388 -18.25 -9.59 10.97
CA ARG A 388 -17.19 -8.65 10.58
C ARG A 388 -17.65 -7.69 9.48
N ASP A 389 -18.37 -8.21 8.48
CA ASP A 389 -18.87 -7.41 7.36
C ASP A 389 -19.91 -6.38 7.82
N ALA A 390 -20.84 -6.78 8.69
CA ALA A 390 -21.83 -5.88 9.27
C ALA A 390 -21.21 -4.80 10.17
N ALA A 391 -20.25 -5.16 11.02
CA ALA A 391 -19.53 -4.19 11.86
C ALA A 391 -18.67 -3.21 11.02
N SER A 392 -18.10 -3.68 9.92
CA SER A 392 -17.37 -2.82 8.97
C SER A 392 -18.31 -1.85 8.23
N THR A 393 -19.51 -2.33 7.88
CA THR A 393 -20.57 -1.49 7.31
C THR A 393 -20.98 -0.39 8.28
N ALA A 394 -21.14 -0.71 9.57
CA ALA A 394 -21.44 0.28 10.61
C ALA A 394 -20.39 1.40 10.67
N LYS A 395 -19.09 1.07 10.61
CA LYS A 395 -18.01 2.07 10.55
C LYS A 395 -18.05 2.92 9.28
N LEU A 396 -18.36 2.31 8.13
CA LEU A 396 -18.47 3.04 6.87
C LEU A 396 -19.61 4.05 6.91
N THR A 397 -20.78 3.64 7.39
CA THR A 397 -21.96 4.51 7.59
C THR A 397 -21.62 5.72 8.48
N LEU A 398 -20.91 5.50 9.60
CA LEU A 398 -20.44 6.60 10.46
C LEU A 398 -19.49 7.55 9.74
N ASN A 399 -18.53 7.03 8.98
CA ASN A 399 -17.55 7.85 8.27
C ASN A 399 -18.19 8.70 7.17
N GLN A 400 -19.21 8.17 6.49
CA GLN A 400 -19.99 8.91 5.50
C GLN A 400 -20.80 10.04 6.15
N GLY A 401 -21.34 9.80 7.35
CA GLY A 401 -22.10 10.79 8.13
C GLY A 401 -21.27 11.64 9.08
N ARG A 402 -19.93 11.67 8.99
CA ARG A 402 -19.05 12.32 9.98
C ARG A 402 -19.46 13.77 10.31
N ASP A 403 -19.84 14.54 9.30
CA ASP A 403 -20.20 15.96 9.45
C ASP A 403 -21.59 16.17 10.08
N LEU A 404 -22.38 15.11 10.26
CA LEU A 404 -23.72 15.14 10.84
C LEU A 404 -23.72 15.02 12.37
N PHE A 405 -22.59 14.61 12.96
CA PHE A 405 -22.47 14.35 14.39
C PHE A 405 -21.55 15.36 15.06
N ASP A 406 -21.78 15.61 16.35
CA ASP A 406 -20.75 16.22 17.17
C ASP A 406 -19.59 15.23 17.37
N ILE A 407 -18.41 15.78 17.64
CA ILE A 407 -17.16 15.00 17.74
C ILE A 407 -17.26 13.91 18.82
N ALA A 408 -17.88 14.22 19.97
CA ALA A 408 -17.96 13.27 21.08
C ALA A 408 -18.91 12.11 20.78
N THR A 409 -20.05 12.37 20.15
CA THR A 409 -21.00 11.34 19.72
C THR A 409 -20.37 10.44 18.65
N TYR A 410 -19.71 11.03 17.64
CA TYR A 410 -19.01 10.27 16.61
C TYR A 410 -17.91 9.36 17.19
N GLU A 411 -17.06 9.89 18.07
CA GLU A 411 -16.00 9.11 18.73
C GLU A 411 -16.57 7.96 19.57
N SER A 412 -17.68 8.19 20.27
CA SER A 412 -18.38 7.16 21.04
C SER A 412 -18.92 6.03 20.14
N MET A 413 -19.61 6.38 19.05
CA MET A 413 -20.15 5.37 18.12
C MET A 413 -19.04 4.61 17.39
N LEU A 414 -17.94 5.29 17.04
CA LEU A 414 -16.77 4.67 16.44
C LEU A 414 -16.11 3.68 17.40
N SER A 415 -15.94 4.06 18.68
CA SER A 415 -15.42 3.16 19.73
C SER A 415 -16.29 1.92 19.88
N GLN A 416 -17.63 2.07 19.88
CA GLN A 416 -18.54 0.91 19.96
C GLN A 416 -18.35 -0.07 18.80
N ALA A 417 -18.13 0.43 17.59
CA ALA A 417 -17.89 -0.42 16.42
C ALA A 417 -16.51 -1.11 16.48
N ASP A 418 -15.49 -0.40 16.97
CA ASP A 418 -14.14 -0.96 17.18
C ASP A 418 -14.11 -2.03 18.26
N ASP A 419 -14.82 -1.80 19.38
CA ASP A 419 -14.98 -2.77 20.46
C ASP A 419 -15.69 -4.04 19.95
N LEU A 420 -16.76 -3.89 19.17
CA LEU A 420 -17.45 -5.04 18.58
C LEU A 420 -16.57 -5.82 17.60
N LEU A 421 -15.76 -5.14 16.77
CA LEU A 421 -14.78 -5.81 15.91
C LEU A 421 -13.72 -6.58 16.71
N ALA A 422 -13.26 -6.02 17.83
CA ALA A 422 -12.35 -6.73 18.72
C ALA A 422 -13.02 -7.99 19.32
N GLU A 423 -14.27 -7.88 19.79
CA GLU A 423 -15.06 -9.02 20.30
C GLU A 423 -15.26 -10.12 19.23
N ILE A 424 -15.53 -9.74 17.97
CA ILE A 424 -15.66 -10.69 16.84
C ILE A 424 -14.35 -11.45 16.63
N ASN A 425 -13.21 -10.76 16.62
CA ASN A 425 -11.90 -11.38 16.43
C ASN A 425 -11.56 -12.36 17.57
N ASP A 426 -11.86 -11.99 18.82
CA ASP A 426 -11.68 -12.86 19.98
C ASP A 426 -12.59 -14.10 19.92
N ALA A 427 -13.84 -13.93 19.48
CA ALA A 427 -14.80 -15.03 19.31
C ALA A 427 -14.35 -16.01 18.21
N GLU A 428 -13.88 -15.49 17.06
CA GLU A 428 -13.34 -16.29 15.97
C GLU A 428 -12.12 -17.10 16.41
N GLU A 429 -11.19 -16.48 17.15
CA GLU A 429 -10.01 -17.16 17.67
C GLU A 429 -10.39 -18.31 18.61
N ARG A 430 -11.31 -18.08 19.54
CA ARG A 430 -11.83 -19.14 20.43
C ARG A 430 -12.45 -20.27 19.64
N GLN A 431 -13.26 -19.96 18.62
CA GLN A 431 -13.89 -20.97 17.77
C GLN A 431 -12.85 -21.78 16.98
N ARG A 432 -11.79 -21.12 16.48
CA ARG A 432 -10.67 -21.78 15.80
C ARG A 432 -9.93 -22.74 16.73
N ILE A 433 -9.63 -22.32 17.96
CA ILE A 433 -8.99 -23.17 18.97
C ILE A 433 -9.86 -24.41 19.25
N LEU A 434 -11.16 -24.22 19.49
CA LEU A 434 -12.09 -25.33 19.75
C LEU A 434 -12.17 -26.33 18.58
N ARG A 435 -12.24 -25.82 17.33
CA ARG A 435 -12.22 -26.68 16.13
C ARG A 435 -10.92 -27.46 16.03
N ASN A 436 -9.78 -26.82 16.27
CA ASN A 436 -8.48 -27.49 16.23
C ASN A 436 -8.38 -28.58 17.30
N GLU A 437 -8.84 -28.32 18.53
CA GLU A 437 -8.90 -29.33 19.58
C GLU A 437 -9.82 -30.51 19.20
N GLN A 438 -10.96 -30.23 18.57
CA GLN A 438 -11.88 -31.27 18.11
C GLN A 438 -11.24 -32.13 17.01
N ILE A 439 -10.60 -31.50 16.01
CA ILE A 439 -9.86 -32.21 14.96
C ILE A 439 -8.77 -33.09 15.57
N GLN A 440 -8.02 -32.58 16.56
CA GLN A 440 -6.99 -33.35 17.27
C GLN A 440 -7.58 -34.54 18.03
N LYS A 441 -8.72 -34.35 18.73
CA LYS A 441 -9.42 -35.44 19.42
C LYS A 441 -9.91 -36.51 18.45
N GLU A 442 -10.49 -36.11 17.32
CA GLU A 442 -10.97 -37.02 16.28
C GLU A 442 -9.81 -37.78 15.61
N ALA A 443 -8.71 -37.09 15.29
CA ALA A 443 -7.50 -37.71 14.75
C ALA A 443 -6.87 -38.69 15.74
N ALA A 444 -6.77 -38.34 17.02
CA ALA A 444 -6.27 -39.22 18.07
C ALA A 444 -7.17 -40.45 18.27
N ALA A 445 -8.50 -40.28 18.26
CA ALA A 445 -9.45 -41.37 18.35
C ALA A 445 -9.35 -42.32 17.14
N LYS A 446 -9.18 -41.78 15.93
CA LYS A 446 -8.95 -42.57 14.71
C LYS A 446 -7.64 -43.35 14.78
N ALA A 447 -6.54 -42.70 15.15
CA ALA A 447 -5.24 -43.35 15.31
C ALA A 447 -5.26 -44.45 16.39
N ALA A 448 -6.00 -44.25 17.49
CA ALA A 448 -6.18 -45.27 18.51
C ALA A 448 -6.96 -46.49 18.00
N ARG A 449 -8.02 -46.28 17.20
CA ARG A 449 -8.78 -47.36 16.56
C ARG A 449 -7.93 -48.16 15.57
N GLU A 450 -7.13 -47.48 14.75
CA GLU A 450 -6.21 -48.13 13.81
C GLU A 450 -5.10 -48.93 14.50
N ARG A 451 -4.56 -48.41 15.62
CA ARG A 451 -3.60 -49.17 16.44
C ARG A 451 -4.25 -50.41 17.06
N ALA A 452 -5.48 -50.27 17.55
CA ALA A 452 -6.23 -51.39 18.13
C ALA A 452 -6.58 -52.46 17.08
N SER A 453 -6.93 -52.07 15.85
CA SER A 453 -7.19 -53.04 14.76
C SER A 453 -5.91 -53.77 14.35
N LYS A 454 -4.80 -53.04 14.17
CA LYS A 454 -3.49 -53.64 13.86
C LYS A 454 -3.01 -54.60 14.95
N ALA A 455 -3.21 -54.25 16.22
CA ALA A 455 -2.88 -55.14 17.34
C ALA A 455 -3.69 -56.45 17.26
N ARG A 456 -4.99 -56.37 16.99
CA ARG A 456 -5.84 -57.56 16.81
C ARG A 456 -5.43 -58.41 15.60
N GLU A 457 -5.05 -57.79 14.49
CA GLU A 457 -4.54 -58.50 13.30
C GLU A 457 -3.23 -59.24 13.61
N VAL A 458 -2.33 -58.62 14.37
CA VAL A 458 -1.09 -59.26 14.82
C VAL A 458 -1.41 -60.43 15.77
N ASP A 459 -2.31 -60.25 16.73
CA ASP A 459 -2.72 -61.31 17.66
C ASP A 459 -3.36 -62.50 16.92
N GLN A 460 -4.20 -62.24 15.91
CA GLN A 460 -4.79 -63.28 15.06
C GLN A 460 -3.71 -64.05 14.29
N LYS A 461 -2.76 -63.36 13.65
CA LYS A 461 -1.64 -64.00 12.95
C LYS A 461 -0.77 -64.84 13.87
N ILE A 462 -0.50 -64.37 15.09
CA ILE A 462 0.25 -65.14 16.10
C ILE A 462 -0.52 -66.41 16.47
N ALA A 463 -1.84 -66.31 16.68
CA ALA A 463 -2.67 -67.48 16.99
C ALA A 463 -2.68 -68.51 15.83
N GLU A 464 -2.83 -68.04 14.59
CA GLU A 464 -2.78 -68.88 13.38
C GLU A 464 -1.43 -69.58 13.22
N LEU A 465 -0.31 -68.88 13.43
CA LEU A 465 1.04 -69.47 13.39
C LEU A 465 1.23 -70.54 14.48
N ILE A 466 0.75 -70.29 15.70
CA ILE A 466 0.81 -71.29 16.78
C ILE A 466 -0.02 -72.53 16.44
N GLU A 467 -1.19 -72.36 15.84
CA GLU A 467 -2.04 -73.48 15.40
C GLU A 467 -1.38 -74.28 14.27
N SER A 468 -0.79 -73.60 13.28
CA SER A 468 -0.02 -74.23 12.19
C SER A 468 1.16 -75.05 12.72
N VAL A 469 1.94 -74.47 13.64
CA VAL A 469 3.06 -75.17 14.30
C VAL A 469 2.57 -76.42 15.06
N ARG A 470 1.44 -76.34 15.77
CA ARG A 470 0.84 -77.50 16.46
C ARG A 470 0.36 -78.58 15.48
N ALA A 471 -0.20 -78.19 14.34
CA ALA A 471 -0.62 -79.11 13.29
C ALA A 471 0.59 -79.85 12.68
N HIS A 472 1.65 -79.13 12.30
CA HIS A 472 2.89 -79.76 11.79
C HIS A 472 3.56 -80.68 12.82
N GLN A 473 3.50 -80.32 14.11
CA GLN A 473 3.97 -81.19 15.19
C GLN A 473 3.14 -82.48 15.32
N ALA A 474 1.82 -82.43 15.16
CA ALA A 474 0.97 -83.61 15.17
C ALA A 474 1.25 -84.56 14.00
N GLU A 475 1.68 -84.02 12.84
CA GLU A 475 2.11 -84.78 11.66
C GLU A 475 3.56 -85.28 11.72
N GLN A 476 4.31 -84.98 12.80
CA GLN A 476 5.76 -85.27 12.95
C GLN A 476 6.68 -84.57 11.91
N ASN A 477 6.21 -83.48 11.28
CA ASN A 477 6.97 -82.70 10.29
C ASN A 477 7.79 -81.56 10.95
N TYR A 478 8.75 -81.91 11.81
CA TYR A 478 9.47 -80.92 12.65
C TYR A 478 10.30 -79.89 11.87
N GLU A 479 10.83 -80.24 10.70
CA GLU A 479 11.60 -79.29 9.86
C GLU A 479 10.71 -78.16 9.31
N LYS A 480 9.46 -78.46 8.93
CA LYS A 480 8.51 -77.44 8.45
C LYS A 480 8.03 -76.54 9.58
N ALA A 481 7.77 -77.11 10.75
CA ALA A 481 7.40 -76.35 11.94
C ALA A 481 8.47 -75.31 12.34
N LEU A 482 9.75 -75.58 12.07
CA LEU A 482 10.87 -74.69 12.40
C LEU A 482 11.10 -73.59 11.35
N GLN A 483 10.57 -73.75 10.13
CA GLN A 483 10.60 -72.72 9.08
C GLN A 483 9.43 -71.72 9.16
N GLU A 484 8.31 -72.10 9.78
CA GLU A 484 7.14 -71.21 9.94
C GLU A 484 7.21 -70.30 11.18
N VAL A 485 8.10 -70.60 12.13
CA VAL A 485 8.42 -69.74 13.28
C VAL A 485 9.48 -68.73 12.90
#